data_AF-A0A519Q838-F1
#
_entry.id   AF-A0A519Q838-F1
#
_cell.length_a   1.000
_cell.length_b   1.000
_cell.length_c   1.000
_cell.angle_alpha   90.00
_cell.angle_beta   90.00
_cell.angle_gamma   90.00
#
_symmetry.space_group_name_H-M   'P 1'
#
loop_
_entity.id
_entity.type
_entity.pdbx_description
1 polymer ?
#
loop_
_entity_poly.entity_id
_entity_poly.type
_entity_poly.pdbx_seq_one_letter_code
_entity_poly.pdbx_strand_id
1 'polypeptide(L)'
;PLGVLGVVVGILLYALAGLMAFWARRTLPFQLVIQKLMFLLGGLYAPVTLYPPVLEAVAKASPFAAHLYWPSIQAIATSRADFLMGLAWQGVWIVALSSACLWLWRAGLAKVLREGGV
;
A
#
# COMPACT_ATOMS: atom_id res chain seq x y z
N PRO A 1 -1.44 17.54 -0.92
CA PRO A 1 -2.22 16.76 -1.91
C PRO A 1 -1.77 15.30 -1.98
N LEU A 2 -0.46 15.03 -2.15
CA LEU A 2 0.05 13.65 -2.15
C LEU A 2 -0.07 12.98 -0.78
N GLY A 3 -0.03 13.74 0.32
CA GLY A 3 -0.23 13.19 1.67
C GLY A 3 -1.58 12.49 1.83
N VAL A 4 -2.66 13.09 1.33
CA VAL A 4 -4.02 12.50 1.39
C VAL A 4 -4.10 11.23 0.55
N LEU A 5 -3.60 11.27 -0.68
CA LEU A 5 -3.55 10.08 -1.54
C LEU A 5 -2.67 8.98 -0.94
N GLY A 6 -1.57 9.35 -0.30
CA GLY A 6 -0.70 8.42 0.42
C GLY A 6 -1.46 7.73 1.55
N VAL A 7 -2.24 8.48 2.34
CA VAL A 7 -3.13 7.89 3.37
C VAL A 7 -4.14 6.93 2.76
N VAL A 8 -4.74 7.26 1.62
CA VAL A 8 -5.66 6.36 0.90
C VAL A 8 -4.97 5.05 0.52
N VAL A 9 -3.75 5.10 -0.02
CA VAL A 9 -2.95 3.89 -0.31
C VAL A 9 -2.73 3.06 0.97
N GLY A 10 -2.37 3.72 2.08
CA GLY A 10 -2.19 3.06 3.37
C GLY A 10 -3.46 2.35 3.88
N ILE A 11 -4.61 3.03 3.78
CA ILE A 11 -5.92 2.45 4.12
C ILE A 11 -6.20 1.23 3.26
N LEU A 12 -5.97 1.31 1.94
CA LEU A 12 -6.20 0.19 1.03
C LEU A 12 -5.30 -1.01 1.33
N LEU A 13 -4.01 -0.78 1.65
CA LEU A 13 -3.10 -1.83 2.08
C LEU A 13 -3.65 -2.56 3.33
N TYR A 14 -4.00 -1.82 4.39
CA TYR A 14 -4.55 -2.44 5.59
C TYR A 14 -5.94 -3.03 5.40
N ALA A 15 -6.75 -2.50 4.47
CA ALA A 15 -8.02 -3.10 4.07
C ALA A 15 -7.82 -4.49 3.44
N LEU A 16 -6.81 -4.68 2.58
CA LEU A 16 -6.47 -6.01 2.06
C LEU A 16 -6.14 -7.00 3.18
N ALA A 17 -5.32 -6.59 4.17
CA ALA A 17 -5.05 -7.43 5.33
C ALA A 17 -6.30 -7.72 6.16
N GLY A 18 -7.21 -6.75 6.30
CA GLY A 18 -8.50 -6.94 6.97
C GLY A 18 -9.41 -7.92 6.25
N LEU A 19 -9.48 -7.86 4.92
CA LEU A 19 -10.28 -8.76 4.08
C LEU A 19 -9.83 -10.23 4.19
N MET A 20 -8.59 -10.50 4.62
CA MET A 20 -8.15 -11.85 4.91
C MET A 20 -8.95 -12.53 6.03
N ALA A 21 -9.75 -11.79 6.81
CA ALA A 21 -10.66 -12.32 7.83
C ALA A 21 -11.67 -13.35 7.26
N PHE A 22 -12.00 -13.29 5.96
CA PHE A 22 -12.86 -14.29 5.33
C PHE A 22 -12.23 -15.69 5.27
N TRP A 23 -10.90 -15.81 5.33
CA TRP A 23 -10.18 -17.09 5.23
C TRP A 23 -9.32 -17.40 6.46
N ALA A 24 -8.84 -16.40 7.18
CA ALA A 24 -7.96 -16.57 8.32
C ALA A 24 -8.68 -16.27 9.63
N ARG A 25 -8.36 -17.05 10.68
CA ARG A 25 -8.88 -16.82 12.04
C ARG A 25 -8.37 -15.52 12.68
N ARG A 26 -7.22 -15.00 12.23
CA ARG A 26 -6.60 -13.77 12.72
C ARG A 26 -5.99 -13.00 11.56
N THR A 27 -6.24 -11.69 11.51
CA THR A 27 -5.70 -10.78 10.48
C THR A 27 -4.39 -10.11 10.88
N LEU A 28 -4.04 -10.13 12.18
CA LEU A 28 -2.83 -9.51 12.70
C LEU A 28 -1.54 -9.90 11.96
N PRO A 29 -1.29 -11.18 11.60
CA PRO A 29 -0.08 -11.53 10.85
C PRO A 29 0.05 -10.79 9.52
N PHE A 30 -1.06 -10.60 8.79
CA PHE A 30 -1.05 -9.87 7.52
C PHE A 30 -0.77 -8.38 7.72
N GLN A 31 -1.31 -7.78 8.77
CA GLN A 31 -1.03 -6.39 9.14
C GLN A 31 0.46 -6.20 9.51
N LEU A 32 1.05 -7.15 10.24
CA LEU A 32 2.47 -7.12 10.59
C LEU A 32 3.36 -7.26 9.35
N VAL A 33 3.01 -8.12 8.39
CA VAL A 33 3.74 -8.21 7.11
C VAL A 33 3.72 -6.86 6.38
N ILE A 34 2.54 -6.24 6.25
CA ILE A 34 2.42 -4.90 5.64
C ILE A 34 3.29 -3.89 6.39
N GLN A 35 3.26 -3.89 7.73
CA GLN A 35 4.09 -2.99 8.54
C GLN A 35 5.60 -3.19 8.28
N LYS A 36 6.08 -4.43 8.20
CA LYS A 36 7.50 -4.71 7.92
C LYS A 36 7.89 -4.27 6.51
N LEU A 37 7.00 -4.46 5.54
CA LEU A 37 7.21 -3.96 4.18
C LEU A 37 7.17 -2.43 4.11
N MET A 38 6.32 -1.77 4.90
CA MET A 38 6.35 -0.31 5.05
C MET A 38 7.67 0.17 5.65
N PHE A 39 8.22 -0.55 6.63
CA PHE A 39 9.52 -0.21 7.20
C PHE A 39 10.68 -0.34 6.20
N LEU A 40 10.68 -1.42 5.41
CA LEU A 40 11.73 -1.73 4.46
C LEU A 40 11.60 -0.95 3.14
N LEU A 41 10.40 -0.86 2.55
CA LEU A 41 10.19 -0.32 1.21
C LEU A 41 9.58 1.09 1.23
N GLY A 42 9.01 1.51 2.36
CA GLY A 42 8.52 2.87 2.58
C GLY A 42 9.58 3.84 3.09
N GLY A 43 10.77 3.35 3.45
CA GLY A 43 11.91 4.19 3.85
C GLY A 43 11.92 4.61 5.32
N LEU A 44 11.24 3.87 6.21
CA LEU A 44 11.22 4.19 7.65
C LEU A 44 12.46 3.68 8.38
N TYR A 45 13.09 2.59 7.93
CA TYR A 45 14.38 2.16 8.50
C TYR A 45 15.54 3.06 8.05
N ALA A 46 15.55 3.44 6.77
CA ALA A 46 16.46 4.42 6.22
C ALA A 46 15.80 5.05 4.98
N PRO A 47 16.13 6.32 4.65
CA PRO A 47 15.62 6.96 3.45
C PRO A 47 15.85 6.08 2.21
N VAL A 48 14.81 5.94 1.38
CA VAL A 48 14.85 5.07 0.18
C VAL A 48 16.02 5.45 -0.76
N THR A 49 16.42 6.71 -0.79
CA THR A 49 17.54 7.24 -1.58
C THR A 49 18.92 6.74 -1.14
N LEU A 50 19.03 6.06 0.00
CA LEU A 50 20.27 5.45 0.49
C LEU A 50 20.38 3.96 0.13
N TYR A 51 19.36 3.40 -0.53
CA TYR A 51 19.37 1.99 -0.91
C TYR A 51 20.27 1.75 -2.13
N PRO A 52 20.79 0.52 -2.31
CA PRO A 52 21.43 0.13 -3.55
C PRO A 52 20.49 0.35 -4.75
N PRO A 53 21.01 0.65 -5.96
CA PRO A 53 20.20 1.14 -7.08
C PRO A 53 18.97 0.27 -7.43
N VAL A 54 19.14 -1.06 -7.39
CA VAL A 54 18.05 -2.01 -7.68
C VAL A 54 16.97 -1.93 -6.61
N LEU A 55 17.35 -1.92 -5.33
CA LEU A 55 16.42 -1.87 -4.22
C LEU A 55 15.71 -0.51 -4.14
N GLU A 56 16.44 0.58 -4.42
CA GLU A 56 15.85 1.91 -4.51
C GLU A 56 14.75 1.96 -5.57
N ALA A 57 15.02 1.44 -6.78
CA ALA A 57 14.02 1.41 -7.86
C ALA A 57 12.78 0.59 -7.49
N VAL A 58 12.99 -0.60 -6.91
CA VAL A 58 11.89 -1.46 -6.44
C VAL A 58 11.08 -0.79 -5.34
N ALA A 59 11.76 -0.19 -4.36
CA ALA A 59 11.11 0.52 -3.27
C ALA A 59 10.27 1.68 -3.79
N LYS A 60 10.84 2.57 -4.63
CA LYS A 60 10.15 3.73 -5.21
C LYS A 60 8.91 3.36 -6.04
N ALA A 61 8.92 2.22 -6.72
CA ALA A 61 7.79 1.70 -7.50
C ALA A 61 6.74 0.96 -6.64
N SER A 62 7.05 0.63 -5.39
CA SER A 62 6.18 -0.16 -4.50
C SER A 62 4.98 0.64 -3.98
N PRO A 63 3.90 -0.02 -3.51
CA PRO A 63 2.78 0.69 -2.87
C PRO A 63 3.20 1.33 -1.53
N PHE A 64 4.28 0.85 -0.92
CA PHE A 64 4.79 1.38 0.35
C PHE A 64 5.45 2.75 0.15
N ALA A 65 6.18 2.94 -0.95
CA ALA A 65 6.69 4.26 -1.32
C ALA A 65 5.56 5.22 -1.74
N ALA A 66 4.52 4.72 -2.42
CA ALA A 66 3.33 5.52 -2.72
C ALA A 66 2.60 6.00 -1.45
N HIS A 67 2.61 5.18 -0.39
CA HIS A 67 2.08 5.56 0.93
C HIS A 67 2.98 6.54 1.69
N LEU A 68 4.30 6.32 1.71
CA LEU A 68 5.22 6.98 2.66
C LEU A 68 6.27 7.86 1.98
N TYR A 69 7.04 7.32 1.04
CA TYR A 69 8.17 8.03 0.42
C TYR A 69 7.74 9.26 -0.39
N TRP A 70 6.86 9.09 -1.38
CA TRP A 70 6.46 10.18 -2.28
C TRP A 70 5.80 11.39 -1.56
N PRO A 71 4.89 11.20 -0.58
CA PRO A 71 4.39 12.34 0.19
C PRO A 71 5.46 12.99 1.07
N SER A 72 6.42 12.23 1.61
CA SER A 72 7.55 12.78 2.37
C SER A 72 8.48 13.63 1.50
N ILE A 73 8.79 13.20 0.28
CA ILE A 73 9.60 14.00 -0.66
C ILE A 73 8.91 15.34 -0.97
N GLN A 74 7.60 15.32 -1.24
CA GLN A 74 6.84 16.56 -1.44
C GLN A 74 6.97 17.52 -0.25
N ALA A 75 7.00 17.02 0.99
CA ALA A 75 7.11 17.85 2.18
C ALA A 75 8.50 18.52 2.34
N ILE A 76 9.55 17.94 1.74
CA ILE A 76 10.95 18.35 1.96
C ILE A 76 11.53 19.08 0.73
N ALA A 77 11.30 18.55 -0.47
CA ALA A 77 11.81 19.07 -1.72
C ALA A 77 10.76 18.92 -2.83
N THR A 78 10.11 20.02 -3.20
CA THR A 78 9.07 20.01 -4.23
C THR A 78 9.65 20.34 -5.60
N SER A 79 10.21 19.34 -6.28
CA SER A 79 10.36 19.46 -7.74
C SER A 79 9.03 19.10 -8.40
N ARG A 80 8.69 19.77 -9.51
CA ARG A 80 7.47 19.44 -10.28
C ARG A 80 7.52 18.02 -10.83
N ALA A 81 8.70 17.52 -11.16
CA ALA A 81 8.90 16.16 -11.67
C ALA A 81 8.60 15.12 -10.58
N ASP A 82 9.13 15.29 -9.36
CA ASP A 82 8.89 14.37 -8.24
C ASP A 82 7.42 14.38 -7.82
N PHE A 83 6.77 15.56 -7.88
CA PHE A 83 5.34 15.66 -7.62
C PHE A 83 4.51 14.83 -8.61
N LEU A 84 4.79 14.97 -9.92
CA LEU A 84 4.06 14.23 -10.96
C LEU A 84 4.35 12.72 -10.88
N MET A 85 5.58 12.34 -10.57
CA MET A 85 5.97 10.94 -10.37
C MET A 85 5.24 10.33 -9.17
N GLY A 86 5.21 11.03 -8.03
CA GLY A 86 4.47 10.60 -6.84
C GLY A 86 2.97 10.49 -7.10
N LEU A 87 2.39 11.46 -7.82
CA LEU A 87 0.98 11.43 -8.22
C LEU A 87 0.67 10.21 -9.11
N ALA A 88 1.53 9.91 -10.09
CA ALA A 88 1.38 8.76 -10.98
C ALA A 88 1.42 7.44 -10.19
N TRP A 89 2.42 7.25 -9.32
CA TRP A 89 2.53 6.03 -8.51
C TRP A 89 1.35 5.85 -7.55
N GLN A 90 0.91 6.93 -6.90
CA GLN A 90 -0.27 6.89 -6.04
C GLN A 90 -1.54 6.53 -6.83
N GLY A 91 -1.73 7.12 -8.02
CA GLY A 91 -2.86 6.79 -8.89
C GLY A 91 -2.89 5.32 -9.30
N VAL A 92 -1.75 4.80 -9.78
CA VAL A 92 -1.60 3.39 -10.18
C VAL A 92 -1.95 2.45 -9.01
N TRP A 93 -1.39 2.69 -7.83
CA TRP A 93 -1.62 1.82 -6.67
C TRP A 93 -3.01 1.96 -6.08
N ILE A 94 -3.64 3.15 -6.11
CA ILE A 94 -5.03 3.30 -5.68
C ILE A 94 -5.95 2.44 -6.55
N VAL A 95 -5.80 2.49 -7.87
CA VAL A 95 -6.60 1.67 -8.80
C VAL A 95 -6.35 0.18 -8.58
N ALA A 96 -5.07 -0.24 -8.50
CA ALA A 96 -4.69 -1.63 -8.33
C ALA A 96 -5.19 -2.21 -6.99
N LEU A 97 -4.94 -1.52 -5.88
CA LEU A 97 -5.34 -2.00 -4.55
C LEU A 97 -6.85 -1.97 -4.36
N SER A 98 -7.55 -0.96 -4.89
CA SER A 98 -9.02 -0.93 -4.84
C SER A 98 -9.62 -2.11 -5.61
N SER A 99 -9.07 -2.42 -6.78
CA SER A 99 -9.49 -3.58 -7.58
C SER A 99 -9.25 -4.89 -6.83
N ALA A 100 -8.10 -5.03 -6.16
CA ALA A 100 -7.79 -6.18 -5.32
C ALA A 100 -8.74 -6.30 -4.12
N CYS A 101 -9.05 -5.20 -3.44
CA CYS A 101 -10.02 -5.15 -2.35
C CYS A 101 -11.41 -5.59 -2.81
N LEU A 102 -11.89 -5.06 -3.94
CA LEU A 102 -13.20 -5.44 -4.50
C LEU A 102 -13.25 -6.91 -4.88
N TRP A 103 -12.17 -7.43 -5.48
CA TRP A 103 -12.08 -8.84 -5.84
C TRP A 103 -12.09 -9.75 -4.61
N LEU A 104 -11.25 -9.46 -3.60
CA LEU A 104 -11.22 -10.22 -2.35
C LEU A 104 -12.54 -10.14 -1.59
N TRP A 105 -13.18 -8.96 -1.54
CA TRP A 105 -14.49 -8.80 -0.94
C TRP A 105 -15.52 -9.73 -1.59
N ARG A 106 -15.60 -9.73 -2.93
CA ARG A 106 -16.54 -10.59 -3.67
C ARG A 106 -16.26 -12.07 -3.44
N ALA A 107 -14.99 -12.47 -3.45
CA ALA A 107 -14.59 -13.85 -3.20
C ALA A 107 -14.91 -14.28 -1.75
N GLY A 108 -14.70 -13.40 -0.78
CA GLY A 108 -14.98 -13.64 0.63
C GLY A 108 -16.47 -13.74 0.91
N LEU A 109 -17.26 -12.83 0.35
CA LEU A 109 -18.71 -12.86 0.43
C LEU A 109 -19.29 -14.15 -0.18
N ALA A 110 -18.82 -14.54 -1.37
CA ALA A 110 -19.25 -15.78 -2.02
C ALA A 110 -18.87 -17.04 -1.22
N LYS A 111 -17.78 -17.00 -0.45
CA LYS A 111 -17.44 -18.08 0.48
C LYS A 111 -18.45 -18.16 1.63
N VAL A 112 -18.69 -17.04 2.31
CA VAL A 112 -19.62 -16.99 3.46
C VAL A 112 -21.03 -17.43 3.07
N LEU A 113 -21.52 -17.00 1.90
CA LEU A 113 -22.84 -17.39 1.41
C LEU A 113 -22.95 -18.89 1.11
N ARG A 114 -21.87 -19.53 0.61
CA ARG A 114 -21.86 -20.99 0.36
C ARG A 114 -21.79 -21.81 1.63
N GLU A 115 -21.14 -21.30 2.66
CA GLU A 115 -21.04 -21.94 3.98
C GLU A 115 -22.33 -21.76 4.82
N GLY A 116 -23.41 -21.24 4.21
CA GLY A 116 -24.70 -21.06 4.85
C GLY A 116 -24.73 -19.88 5.81
N GLY A 117 -24.09 -18.76 5.42
CA GLY A 117 -24.00 -17.53 6.21
C GLY A 117 -25.27 -17.29 7.03
N VAL A 118 -25.08 -17.28 8.35
CA VAL A 118 -26.07 -17.29 9.44
C VAL A 118 -27.53 -17.04 9.05
#